data_AF-C6XEQ8-F1
#
_entry.id   AF-C6XEQ8-F1
#
_cell.length_a   1.000
_cell.length_b   1.000
_cell.length_c   1.000
_cell.angle_alpha   90.00
_cell.angle_beta   90.00
_cell.angle_gamma   90.00
#
_symmetry.space_group_name_H-M   'P 1'
#
loop_
_entity.id
_entity.type
_entity.pdbx_description
1 polymer ?
#
loop_
_entity_poly.entity_id
_entity_poly.type
_entity_poly.pdbx_seq_one_letter_code
_entity_poly.pdbx_strand_id
1 'polypeptide(L)'
;MNNAEFDQLVSKTRLSKRSVDAARLVFVDGKRQVEVCQETGIGASQLSRVVAMLDKEDQQQKALNSQANSAENEISVSRAKAVKQARDLNGETILVRNAPEDGLSIGKVLLKTDYHLVQELGRDEVMVHELSKINRLPTVGSSVELVYKNGFAEARQRQVEKERGGR
;
A
#
# COMPACT_ATOMS: atom_id res chain seq x y z
N MET A 1 21.56 7.92 -11.19
CA MET A 1 20.41 8.41 -10.40
C MET A 1 20.30 9.92 -10.61
N ASN A 2 19.13 10.52 -10.41
CA ASN A 2 18.98 11.97 -10.52
C ASN A 2 19.35 12.70 -9.21
N ASN A 3 19.43 14.04 -9.23
CA ASN A 3 19.80 14.83 -8.04
C ASN A 3 18.83 14.63 -6.87
N ALA A 4 17.52 14.55 -7.13
CA ALA A 4 16.52 14.39 -6.08
C ALA A 4 16.60 13.02 -5.40
N GLU A 5 16.81 11.96 -6.19
CA GLU A 5 17.05 10.60 -5.70
C GLU A 5 18.32 10.53 -4.85
N PHE A 6 19.40 11.18 -5.31
CA PHE A 6 20.66 11.23 -4.58
C PHE A 6 20.52 11.99 -3.25
N ASP A 7 19.86 13.15 -3.24
CA ASP A 7 19.64 13.94 -2.03
C ASP A 7 18.81 13.19 -0.99
N GLN A 8 17.77 12.47 -1.43
CA GLN A 8 17.00 11.57 -0.57
C GLN A 8 17.85 10.44 0.00
N LEU A 9 18.68 9.79 -0.82
CA LEU A 9 19.55 8.70 -0.41
C LEU A 9 20.55 9.17 0.66
N VAL A 10 21.19 10.30 0.41
CA VAL A 10 22.19 10.87 1.32
C VAL A 10 21.57 11.37 2.62
N SER A 11 20.34 11.91 2.60
CA SER A 11 19.65 12.42 3.80
C SER A 11 19.50 11.38 4.92
N LYS A 12 19.54 10.09 4.57
CA LYS A 12 19.46 8.96 5.51
C LYS A 12 20.81 8.54 6.08
N THR A 13 21.90 9.08 5.55
CA THR A 13 23.26 8.72 5.93
C THR A 13 23.90 9.80 6.81
N ARG A 14 24.92 9.42 7.59
CA ARG A 14 25.72 10.34 8.41
C ARG A 14 27.02 10.75 7.72
N LEU A 15 26.95 11.04 6.42
CA LEU A 15 28.12 11.40 5.62
C LEU A 15 28.51 12.87 5.83
N SER A 16 29.80 13.15 5.77
CA SER A 16 30.31 14.53 5.77
C SER A 16 29.97 15.22 4.45
N LYS A 17 29.81 16.56 4.45
CA LYS A 17 29.55 17.34 3.24
C LYS A 17 30.55 17.04 2.12
N ARG A 18 31.84 16.94 2.45
CA ARG A 18 32.91 16.59 1.48
C ARG A 18 32.71 15.20 0.87
N SER A 19 32.26 14.22 1.65
CA SER A 19 31.96 12.87 1.16
C SER A 19 30.69 12.83 0.30
N VAL A 20 29.70 13.65 0.63
CA VAL A 20 28.47 13.83 -0.16
C VAL A 20 28.78 14.46 -1.52
N ASP A 21 29.57 15.53 -1.55
CA ASP A 21 29.95 16.21 -2.78
C ASP A 21 30.76 15.28 -3.70
N ALA A 22 31.70 14.49 -3.13
CA ALA A 22 32.44 13.48 -3.88
C ALA A 22 31.55 12.34 -4.39
N ALA A 23 30.61 11.85 -3.57
CA ALA A 23 29.66 10.83 -4.00
C ALA A 23 28.72 11.35 -5.09
N ARG A 24 28.32 12.63 -5.05
CA ARG A 24 27.45 13.25 -6.07
C ARG A 24 28.12 13.18 -7.45
N LEU A 25 29.42 13.48 -7.52
CA LEU A 25 30.19 13.39 -8.76
C LEU A 25 30.21 11.97 -9.35
N VAL A 26 30.18 10.94 -8.50
CA VAL A 26 30.14 9.53 -8.95
C VAL A 26 28.73 9.13 -9.38
N PHE A 27 27.72 9.41 -8.56
CA PHE A 27 26.36 8.86 -8.72
C PHE A 27 25.45 9.68 -9.65
N VAL A 28 25.66 10.99 -9.70
CA VAL A 28 24.87 11.93 -10.52
C VAL A 28 25.63 12.26 -11.80
N ASP A 29 26.90 12.66 -11.68
CA ASP A 29 27.70 13.12 -12.82
C ASP A 29 28.45 11.98 -13.55
N GLY A 30 28.42 10.76 -12.99
CA GLY A 30 29.01 9.58 -13.63
C GLY A 30 30.54 9.58 -13.70
N LYS A 31 31.22 10.43 -12.92
CA LYS A 31 32.69 10.51 -12.90
C LYS A 31 33.30 9.24 -12.31
N ARG A 32 34.48 8.86 -12.79
CA ARG A 32 35.21 7.71 -12.23
C ARG A 32 35.74 8.05 -10.85
N GLN A 33 35.72 7.09 -9.92
CA GLN A 33 36.20 7.30 -8.54
C GLN A 33 37.63 7.86 -8.47
N VAL A 34 38.50 7.47 -9.41
CA VAL A 34 39.88 7.95 -9.49
C VAL A 34 39.93 9.46 -9.79
N GLU A 35 39.09 9.94 -10.70
CA GLU A 35 39.00 11.36 -11.06
C GLU A 35 38.43 12.18 -9.90
N VAL A 36 37.41 11.65 -9.23
CA VAL A 36 36.80 12.29 -8.06
C VAL A 36 37.79 12.39 -6.89
N CYS A 37 38.64 11.39 -6.67
CA CYS A 37 39.67 11.46 -5.64
C CYS A 37 40.69 12.59 -5.91
N GLN A 38 41.06 12.79 -7.17
CA GLN A 38 41.98 13.86 -7.58
C GLN A 38 41.33 15.24 -7.43
N GLU A 39 40.06 15.37 -7.81
CA GLU A 39 39.32 16.64 -7.80
C GLU A 39 38.91 17.08 -6.39
N THR A 40 38.51 16.15 -5.53
CA THR A 40 38.00 16.44 -4.18
C THR A 40 39.04 16.26 -3.08
N GLY A 41 40.18 15.66 -3.39
CA GLY A 41 41.25 15.31 -2.45
C GLY A 41 40.84 14.29 -1.38
N ILE A 42 39.73 13.57 -1.57
CA ILE A 42 39.33 12.46 -0.71
C ILE A 42 40.23 11.24 -1.00
N GLY A 43 40.60 10.50 0.05
CA GLY A 43 41.34 9.25 -0.12
C GLY A 43 40.51 8.16 -0.79
N ALA A 44 41.12 7.40 -1.70
CA ALA A 44 40.43 6.34 -2.46
C ALA A 44 39.70 5.31 -1.58
N SER A 45 40.30 4.92 -0.44
CA SER A 45 39.67 3.99 0.52
C SER A 45 38.47 4.60 1.24
N GLN A 46 38.44 5.91 1.40
CA GLN A 46 37.30 6.62 1.98
C GLN A 46 36.19 6.76 0.93
N LEU A 47 36.51 7.16 -0.30
CA LEU A 47 35.51 7.25 -1.37
C LEU A 47 34.86 5.90 -1.66
N SER A 48 35.67 4.84 -1.75
CA SER A 48 35.16 3.48 -2.00
C SER A 48 34.18 3.01 -0.92
N ARG A 49 34.46 3.28 0.36
CA ARG A 49 33.53 2.98 1.46
C ARG A 49 32.24 3.76 1.38
N VAL A 50 32.32 5.04 1.02
CA VAL A 50 31.14 5.91 0.86
C VAL A 50 30.28 5.42 -0.30
N VAL A 51 30.88 5.09 -1.44
CA VAL A 51 30.16 4.56 -2.61
C VAL A 51 29.50 3.23 -2.28
N ALA A 52 30.24 2.28 -1.69
CA ALA A 52 29.67 0.98 -1.32
C ALA A 52 28.53 1.08 -0.30
N MET A 53 28.60 2.04 0.64
CA MET A 53 27.52 2.30 1.58
C MET A 53 26.27 2.83 0.85
N LEU A 54 26.43 3.82 -0.02
CA LEU A 54 25.31 4.40 -0.77
C LEU A 54 24.69 3.40 -1.75
N ASP A 55 25.50 2.56 -2.40
CA ASP A 55 25.01 1.46 -3.25
C ASP A 55 24.12 0.48 -2.46
N LYS A 56 24.55 0.12 -1.25
CA LYS A 56 23.79 -0.78 -0.39
C LYS A 56 22.45 -0.15 0.03
N GLU A 57 22.46 1.11 0.44
CA GLU A 57 21.24 1.84 0.82
C GLU A 57 20.29 2.01 -0.38
N ASP A 58 20.80 2.30 -1.58
CA ASP A 58 20.01 2.43 -2.80
C ASP A 58 19.36 1.09 -3.18
N GLN A 59 20.11 -0.02 -3.09
CA GLN A 59 19.57 -1.36 -3.31
C GLN A 59 18.48 -1.72 -2.30
N GLN A 60 18.66 -1.41 -1.02
CA GLN A 60 17.65 -1.65 0.00
C GLN A 60 16.39 -0.82 -0.25
N GLN A 61 16.55 0.46 -0.59
CA GLN A 61 15.41 1.33 -0.89
C GLN A 61 14.64 0.85 -2.13
N LYS A 62 15.36 0.44 -3.19
CA LYS A 62 14.74 -0.11 -4.39
C LYS A 62 14.00 -1.42 -4.11
N ALA A 63 14.56 -2.29 -3.28
CA ALA A 63 13.89 -3.53 -2.88
C ALA A 63 12.62 -3.27 -2.06
N LEU A 64 12.64 -2.30 -1.15
CA LEU A 64 11.46 -1.91 -0.38
C LEU A 64 10.38 -1.27 -1.27
N ASN A 65 10.78 -0.37 -2.17
CA ASN A 65 9.86 0.29 -3.10
C ASN A 65 9.24 -0.72 -4.09
N SER A 66 10.00 -1.69 -4.59
CA SER A 66 9.48 -2.70 -5.51
C SER A 66 8.50 -3.65 -4.82
N GLN A 67 8.73 -3.98 -3.54
CA GLN A 67 7.77 -4.73 -2.72
C GLN A 67 6.50 -3.93 -2.45
N ALA A 68 6.62 -2.65 -2.08
CA ALA A 68 5.47 -1.78 -1.85
C ALA A 68 4.61 -1.63 -3.13
N ASN A 69 5.24 -1.34 -4.27
CA ASN A 69 4.56 -1.20 -5.56
C ASN A 69 3.86 -2.51 -5.97
N SER A 70 4.49 -3.67 -5.71
CA SER A 70 3.87 -4.98 -5.98
C SER A 70 2.61 -5.19 -5.14
N ALA A 71 2.69 -4.89 -3.84
CA ALA A 71 1.55 -5.01 -2.93
C ALA A 71 0.41 -4.04 -3.28
N GLU A 72 0.72 -2.79 -3.61
CA GLU A 72 -0.27 -1.80 -4.07
C GLU A 72 -0.96 -2.24 -5.38
N ASN A 73 -0.20 -2.82 -6.29
CA ASN A 73 -0.75 -3.37 -7.54
C ASN A 73 -1.67 -4.57 -7.26
N GLU A 74 -1.29 -5.48 -6.37
CA GLU A 74 -2.12 -6.62 -5.97
C GLU A 74 -3.44 -6.18 -5.31
N ILE A 75 -3.39 -5.18 -4.42
CA ILE A 75 -4.58 -4.57 -3.81
C ILE A 75 -5.46 -3.98 -4.91
N SER A 76 -4.89 -3.22 -5.84
CA SER A 76 -5.61 -2.59 -6.95
C SER A 76 -6.29 -3.62 -7.86
N VAL A 77 -5.59 -4.70 -8.21
CA VAL A 77 -6.13 -5.82 -9.00
C VAL A 77 -7.25 -6.53 -8.25
N SER A 78 -7.08 -6.78 -6.94
CA SER A 78 -8.12 -7.39 -6.11
C SER A 78 -9.38 -6.52 -6.04
N ARG A 79 -9.26 -5.20 -5.96
CA ARG A 79 -10.40 -4.29 -6.01
C ARG A 79 -11.12 -4.38 -7.34
N ALA A 80 -10.39 -4.32 -8.46
CA ALA A 80 -10.98 -4.44 -9.79
C ALA A 80 -11.73 -5.77 -9.96
N LYS A 81 -11.15 -6.88 -9.47
CA LYS A 81 -11.80 -8.20 -9.46
C LYS A 81 -13.06 -8.21 -8.60
N ALA A 82 -13.04 -7.60 -7.42
CA ALA A 82 -14.20 -7.51 -6.54
C ALA A 82 -15.34 -6.72 -7.19
N VAL A 83 -15.03 -5.58 -7.81
CA VAL A 83 -16.01 -4.75 -8.53
C VAL A 83 -16.61 -5.49 -9.72
N LYS A 84 -15.78 -6.15 -10.53
CA LYS A 84 -16.25 -6.94 -11.65
C LYS A 84 -17.22 -8.03 -11.20
N GLN A 85 -16.83 -8.84 -10.21
CA GLN A 85 -17.70 -9.89 -9.70
C GLN A 85 -18.99 -9.35 -9.06
N ALA A 86 -18.94 -8.18 -8.41
CA ALA A 86 -20.14 -7.55 -7.87
C ALA A 86 -21.14 -7.19 -8.97
N ARG A 87 -20.64 -6.65 -10.10
CA ARG A 87 -21.45 -6.34 -11.30
C ARG A 87 -21.98 -7.60 -11.97
N ASP A 88 -21.17 -8.65 -12.07
CA ASP A 88 -21.61 -9.94 -12.61
C ASP A 88 -22.79 -10.53 -11.80
N LEU A 89 -22.83 -10.29 -10.48
CA LEU A 89 -23.88 -10.81 -9.59
C LEU A 89 -25.14 -9.93 -9.49
N ASN A 90 -25.00 -8.60 -9.57
CA ASN A 90 -26.09 -7.66 -9.28
C ASN A 90 -26.49 -6.78 -10.49
N GLY A 91 -25.77 -6.89 -11.61
CA GLY A 91 -25.95 -6.08 -12.81
C GLY A 91 -24.88 -5.00 -12.99
N GLU A 92 -24.65 -4.60 -14.24
CA GLU A 92 -23.63 -3.60 -14.62
C GLU A 92 -23.92 -2.19 -14.08
N THR A 93 -25.18 -1.89 -13.74
CA THR A 93 -25.63 -0.56 -13.31
C THR A 93 -25.51 -0.32 -11.81
N ILE A 94 -24.93 -1.26 -11.05
CA ILE A 94 -24.79 -1.07 -9.60
C ILE A 94 -23.88 0.11 -9.25
N LEU A 95 -24.26 0.84 -8.21
CA LEU A 95 -23.45 1.87 -7.61
C LEU A 95 -22.41 1.22 -6.69
N VAL A 96 -21.13 1.44 -6.99
CA VAL A 96 -20.01 0.93 -6.20
C VAL A 96 -19.45 2.03 -5.32
N ARG A 97 -19.54 1.86 -4.00
CA ARG A 97 -18.96 2.77 -3.01
C ARG A 97 -17.68 2.24 -2.39
N ASN A 98 -16.84 3.17 -1.97
CA ASN A 98 -15.72 2.86 -1.10
C ASN A 98 -16.19 2.85 0.36
N ALA A 99 -15.48 2.09 1.20
CA ALA A 99 -15.61 2.20 2.63
C ALA A 99 -15.40 3.65 3.11
N PRO A 100 -16.24 4.16 4.02
CA PRO A 100 -16.06 5.50 4.58
C PRO A 100 -14.89 5.53 5.58
N GLU A 101 -14.38 6.73 5.87
CA GLU A 101 -13.39 6.91 6.94
C GLU A 101 -14.03 6.73 8.33
N ASP A 102 -15.21 7.33 8.54
CA ASP A 102 -16.03 7.17 9.73
C ASP A 102 -17.48 6.86 9.34
N GLY A 103 -18.18 6.12 10.19
CA GLY A 103 -19.60 5.82 10.02
C GLY A 103 -19.90 4.34 10.15
N LEU A 104 -20.93 3.86 9.47
CA LEU A 104 -21.27 2.44 9.48
C LEU A 104 -21.82 1.99 8.14
N SER A 105 -21.69 0.70 7.87
CA SER A 105 -22.34 0.02 6.74
C SER A 105 -23.00 -1.27 7.22
N ILE A 106 -24.24 -1.51 6.77
CA ILE A 106 -25.04 -2.65 7.18
C ILE A 106 -25.54 -3.35 5.94
N GLY A 107 -25.43 -4.69 5.94
CA GLY A 107 -25.98 -5.51 4.88
C GLY A 107 -25.25 -6.82 4.70
N LYS A 108 -25.60 -7.53 3.63
CA LYS A 108 -25.14 -8.89 3.36
C LYS A 108 -23.77 -8.87 2.69
N VAL A 109 -22.87 -9.74 3.13
CA VAL A 109 -21.60 -9.96 2.45
C VAL A 109 -21.86 -10.80 1.20
N LEU A 110 -21.61 -10.23 0.03
CA LEU A 110 -21.87 -10.90 -1.26
C LEU A 110 -20.72 -11.79 -1.69
N LEU A 111 -19.50 -11.27 -1.59
CA LEU A 111 -18.30 -11.98 -2.00
C LEU A 111 -17.07 -11.43 -1.28
N LYS A 112 -15.98 -12.20 -1.40
CA LYS A 112 -14.67 -11.86 -0.89
C LYS A 112 -13.61 -12.25 -1.93
N THR A 113 -12.63 -11.38 -2.10
CA THR A 113 -11.40 -11.62 -2.88
C THR A 113 -10.21 -11.68 -1.92
N ASP A 114 -8.99 -11.65 -2.45
CA ASP A 114 -7.77 -11.78 -1.64
C ASP A 114 -7.58 -10.60 -0.69
N TYR A 115 -7.91 -9.37 -1.13
CA TYR A 115 -7.74 -8.15 -0.34
C TYR A 115 -9.04 -7.38 -0.09
N HIS A 116 -10.16 -7.73 -0.74
CA HIS A 116 -11.41 -6.97 -0.64
C HIS A 116 -12.63 -7.83 -0.31
N LEU A 117 -13.58 -7.22 0.41
CA LEU A 117 -14.92 -7.73 0.69
C LEU A 117 -15.95 -6.82 0.02
N VAL A 118 -17.02 -7.40 -0.52
CA VAL A 118 -18.15 -6.64 -1.07
C VAL A 118 -19.39 -6.86 -0.20
N GLN A 119 -19.97 -5.77 0.27
CA GLN A 119 -21.21 -5.74 1.04
C GLN A 119 -22.33 -5.12 0.20
N GLU A 120 -23.49 -5.76 0.18
CA GLU A 120 -24.71 -5.21 -0.39
C GLU A 120 -25.33 -4.21 0.58
N LEU A 121 -25.65 -2.99 0.11
CA LEU A 121 -26.33 -1.95 0.89
C LEU A 121 -27.83 -1.82 0.52
N GLY A 122 -28.26 -2.56 -0.52
CA GLY A 122 -29.59 -2.48 -1.11
C GLY A 122 -29.70 -1.39 -2.19
N ARG A 123 -30.81 -1.39 -2.94
CA ARG A 123 -31.07 -0.44 -4.05
C ARG A 123 -29.96 -0.40 -5.10
N ASP A 124 -29.49 -1.58 -5.52
CA ASP A 124 -28.40 -1.73 -6.50
C ASP A 124 -27.09 -1.04 -6.07
N GLU A 125 -26.87 -0.93 -4.75
CA GLU A 125 -25.67 -0.34 -4.18
C GLU A 125 -24.84 -1.39 -3.46
N VAL A 126 -23.53 -1.38 -3.73
CA VAL A 126 -22.55 -2.22 -3.05
C VAL A 126 -21.41 -1.36 -2.50
N MET A 127 -20.84 -1.79 -1.39
CA MET A 127 -19.65 -1.18 -0.80
C MET A 127 -18.49 -2.17 -0.83
N VAL A 128 -17.33 -1.67 -1.24
CA VAL A 128 -16.09 -2.45 -1.30
C VAL A 128 -15.18 -2.03 -0.13
N HIS A 129 -14.76 -3.01 0.65
CA HIS A 129 -13.98 -2.85 1.87
C HIS A 129 -12.63 -3.55 1.73
N GLU A 130 -11.55 -2.92 2.17
CA GLU A 130 -10.26 -3.61 2.31
C GLU A 130 -10.28 -4.52 3.54
N LEU A 131 -9.91 -5.79 3.36
CA LEU A 131 -9.93 -6.79 4.42
C LEU A 131 -8.94 -6.46 5.55
N SER A 132 -7.79 -5.86 5.23
CA SER A 132 -6.77 -5.44 6.19
C SER A 132 -7.27 -4.37 7.17
N LYS A 133 -8.35 -3.66 6.83
CA LYS A 133 -8.96 -2.60 7.65
C LYS A 133 -10.11 -3.11 8.52
N ILE A 134 -10.45 -4.40 8.46
CA ILE A 134 -11.55 -4.98 9.24
C ILE A 134 -10.98 -5.88 10.34
N ASN A 135 -11.34 -5.61 11.60
CA ASN A 135 -10.79 -6.36 12.75
C ASN A 135 -11.14 -7.86 12.76
N ARG A 136 -12.29 -8.22 12.21
CA ARG A 136 -12.80 -9.59 12.12
C ARG A 136 -13.50 -9.78 10.79
N LEU A 137 -12.97 -10.69 9.97
CA LEU A 137 -13.51 -10.92 8.64
C LEU A 137 -14.88 -11.62 8.70
N PRO A 138 -15.94 -11.01 8.15
CA PRO A 138 -17.25 -11.64 8.04
C PRO A 138 -17.23 -12.80 7.03
N THR A 139 -18.16 -13.74 7.19
CA THR A 139 -18.33 -14.83 6.22
C THR A 139 -19.21 -14.37 5.06
N VAL A 140 -18.93 -14.88 3.86
CA VAL A 140 -19.79 -14.67 2.69
C VAL A 140 -21.19 -15.20 2.98
N GLY A 141 -22.21 -14.43 2.61
CA GLY A 141 -23.61 -14.71 2.86
C GLY A 141 -24.15 -14.21 4.20
N SER A 142 -23.29 -13.83 5.16
CA SER A 142 -23.72 -13.29 6.44
C SER A 142 -24.16 -11.82 6.34
N SER A 143 -25.15 -11.43 7.14
CA SER A 143 -25.47 -10.02 7.36
C SER A 143 -24.58 -9.47 8.45
N VAL A 144 -23.85 -8.40 8.15
CA VAL A 144 -22.89 -7.79 9.05
C VAL A 144 -23.13 -6.29 9.16
N GLU A 145 -22.78 -5.74 10.32
CA GLU A 145 -22.61 -4.31 10.53
C GLU A 145 -21.11 -4.02 10.67
N LEU A 146 -20.57 -3.13 9.83
CA LEU A 146 -19.20 -2.67 9.92
C LEU A 146 -19.22 -1.22 10.43
N VAL A 147 -18.63 -0.99 11.61
CA VAL A 147 -18.54 0.34 12.22
C VAL A 147 -17.15 0.90 12.00
N TYR A 148 -17.04 1.97 11.22
CA TYR A 148 -15.81 2.63 10.83
C TYR A 148 -15.42 3.73 11.81
N LYS A 149 -14.14 3.74 12.18
CA LYS A 149 -13.48 4.81 12.92
C LYS A 149 -12.06 5.00 12.40
N ASN A 150 -11.71 6.19 11.93
CA ASN A 150 -10.39 6.50 11.36
C ASN A 150 -9.95 5.51 10.27
N GLY A 151 -10.89 5.07 9.42
CA GLY A 151 -10.65 4.14 8.31
C GLY A 151 -10.58 2.66 8.69
N PHE A 152 -10.70 2.31 9.98
CA PHE A 152 -10.76 0.91 10.44
C PHE A 152 -12.17 0.52 10.84
N ALA A 153 -12.57 -0.69 10.49
CA ALA A 153 -13.88 -1.25 10.79
C ALA A 153 -13.85 -2.28 11.91
N GLU A 154 -14.80 -2.14 12.84
CA GLU A 154 -15.23 -3.19 13.74
C GLU A 154 -16.41 -3.95 13.13
N ALA A 155 -16.26 -5.25 12.89
CA ALA A 155 -17.32 -6.10 12.39
C ALA A 155 -18.17 -6.68 13.53
N ARG A 156 -19.47 -6.38 13.49
CA ARG A 156 -20.49 -6.91 14.42
C ARG A 156 -21.42 -7.84 13.65
N GLN A 157 -21.44 -9.11 14.05
CA GLN A 157 -22.43 -10.05 13.51
C GLN A 157 -23.80 -9.67 14.03
N ARG A 158 -24.73 -9.44 13.11
CA ARG A 158 -26.13 -9.35 13.47
C ARG A 158 -26.62 -10.78 13.69
N GLN A 159 -26.83 -11.18 14.94
CA GLN A 159 -27.64 -12.37 15.19
C GLN A 159 -29.02 -12.06 14.62
N VAL A 160 -29.41 -12.78 13.58
CA VAL A 160 -30.82 -12.79 13.18
C VAL A 160 -31.54 -13.42 14.36
N GLU A 161 -32.23 -12.61 15.18
CA GLU A 161 -33.21 -13.15 16.09
C GLU A 161 -34.17 -13.96 15.23
N LYS A 162 -34.15 -15.30 15.42
CA LYS A 162 -35.23 -16.16 14.96
C LYS A 162 -36.47 -15.68 15.72
N GLU A 163 -37.17 -14.70 15.15
CA GLU A 163 -38.53 -14.39 15.55
C GLU A 163 -39.36 -15.66 15.35
N ARG A 164 -39.64 -16.26 16.51
CA ARG A 164 -40.82 -17.05 16.85
C ARG A 164 -41.98 -16.84 15.88
N GLY A 165 -42.29 -17.87 15.10
CA GLY A 165 -43.60 -18.11 14.51
C GLY A 165 -43.73 -19.61 14.26
N GLY A 166 -44.74 -20.32 14.69
CA GLY A 166 -45.95 -20.02 15.43
C GLY A 166 -46.50 -21.35 15.96
N ARG A 167 -47.51 -21.27 16.81
CA ARG A 167 -48.21 -22.40 17.43
C ARG A 167 -48.66 -23.47 16.44
#